data_AF-A0A7J5A6H2-F1
#
_entry.id   AF-A0A7J5A6H2-F1
#
_cell.length_a   1.000
_cell.length_b   1.000
_cell.length_c   1.000
_cell.angle_alpha   90.00
_cell.angle_beta   90.00
_cell.angle_gamma   90.00
#
_symmetry.space_group_name_H-M   'P 1'
#
loop_
_entity.id
_entity.type
_entity.pdbx_description
1 polymer ?
#
loop_
_entity_poly.entity_id
_entity_poly.type
_entity_poly.pdbx_seq_one_letter_code
_entity_poly.pdbx_strand_id
1 'polypeptide(L)'
;MKKQWLLTARVNPTISSNLKGSLSSEDLLLNGALLATKRWGNFKKGSVMIFGVAYATLSGKPGVIPFISFRQILNERFSYGIGFPSTFFNYNLNKKNSFRIEARQQGFYSNLSGSNSPIFNGEEAQKIQFRNFLANISYSYKFAKGWRATANAGYSFSNTYSLLDVDKDELYDFDIDNRPFFSIGVAYDLSELIKKRRSKNK
;
A
#
# COMPACT_ATOMS: atom_id res chain seq x y z
N MET A 1 19.40 -30.29 0.09
CA MET A 1 19.37 -28.90 -0.44
C MET A 1 18.13 -28.19 0.06
N LYS A 2 18.26 -27.13 0.88
CA LYS A 2 17.09 -26.45 1.51
C LYS A 2 16.34 -25.63 0.46
N LYS A 3 15.02 -25.88 0.29
CA LYS A 3 14.13 -25.13 -0.61
C LYS A 3 14.27 -23.62 -0.38
N GLN A 4 14.88 -22.90 -1.34
CA GLN A 4 15.06 -21.44 -1.28
C GLN A 4 13.84 -20.67 -1.77
N TRP A 5 12.93 -21.36 -2.46
CA TRP A 5 11.73 -20.81 -3.06
C TRP A 5 10.50 -21.14 -2.23
N LEU A 6 9.67 -20.13 -2.01
CA LEU A 6 8.35 -20.22 -1.42
C LEU A 6 7.34 -19.67 -2.43
N LEU A 7 6.41 -20.53 -2.87
CA LEU A 7 5.24 -20.11 -3.63
C LEU A 7 4.15 -19.70 -2.65
N THR A 8 3.52 -18.56 -2.90
CA THR A 8 2.45 -18.00 -2.08
C THR A 8 1.27 -17.64 -2.96
N ALA A 9 0.11 -18.20 -2.64
CA ALA A 9 -1.18 -17.74 -3.15
C ALA A 9 -1.88 -16.95 -2.03
N ARG A 10 -2.46 -15.80 -2.37
CA ARG A 10 -3.22 -14.96 -1.45
C ARG A 10 -4.55 -14.58 -2.09
N VAL A 11 -5.61 -14.58 -1.29
CA VAL A 11 -6.92 -14.04 -1.64
C VAL A 11 -7.32 -13.05 -0.54
N ASN A 12 -7.81 -11.88 -0.93
CA ASN A 12 -8.26 -10.81 -0.04
C ASN A 12 -9.58 -10.25 -0.63
N PRO A 13 -10.74 -10.80 -0.25
CA PRO A 13 -12.00 -10.16 -0.58
C PRO A 13 -12.11 -8.84 0.18
N THR A 14 -12.54 -7.78 -0.50
CA THR A 14 -12.68 -6.43 0.04
C THR A 14 -14.06 -5.91 -0.32
N ILE A 15 -14.77 -5.32 0.64
CA ILE A 15 -16.01 -4.59 0.35
C ILE A 15 -15.65 -3.11 0.20
N SER A 16 -16.07 -2.46 -0.89
CA SER A 16 -15.84 -1.03 -1.15
C SER A 16 -17.13 -0.34 -1.59
N SER A 17 -17.73 0.40 -0.66
CA SER A 17 -19.00 1.09 -0.86
C SER A 17 -19.00 2.46 -0.19
N ASN A 18 -19.74 3.41 -0.74
CA ASN A 18 -20.04 4.70 -0.11
C ASN A 18 -21.14 4.61 0.97
N LEU A 19 -21.72 3.43 1.22
CA LEU A 19 -22.72 3.14 2.26
C LEU A 19 -23.99 4.01 2.19
N LYS A 20 -24.36 4.49 0.98
CA LYS A 20 -25.59 5.26 0.75
C LYS A 20 -26.77 4.42 0.26
N GLY A 21 -26.51 3.19 -0.20
CA GLY A 21 -27.52 2.19 -0.54
C GLY A 21 -27.29 0.88 0.21
N SER A 22 -28.09 -0.15 -0.12
CA SER A 22 -27.85 -1.51 0.34
C SER A 22 -26.56 -2.06 -0.26
N LEU A 23 -25.76 -2.75 0.55
CA LEU A 23 -24.59 -3.48 0.06
C LEU A 23 -25.00 -4.48 -1.03
N SER A 24 -24.28 -4.47 -2.15
CA SER A 24 -24.53 -5.36 -3.28
C SER A 24 -23.30 -6.22 -3.60
N SER A 25 -23.47 -7.20 -4.50
CA SER A 25 -22.35 -7.98 -5.01
C SER A 25 -21.34 -7.14 -5.79
N GLU A 26 -21.74 -5.98 -6.32
CA GLU A 26 -20.82 -5.08 -7.01
C GLU A 26 -19.80 -4.50 -6.03
N ASP A 27 -20.19 -4.26 -4.77
CA ASP A 27 -19.31 -3.71 -3.73
C ASP A 27 -18.19 -4.69 -3.35
N LEU A 28 -18.31 -5.96 -3.73
CA LEU A 28 -17.32 -6.99 -3.46
C LEU A 28 -16.20 -6.97 -4.52
N LEU A 29 -15.02 -6.54 -4.08
CA LEU A 29 -13.78 -6.57 -4.84
C LEU A 29 -12.95 -7.79 -4.44
N LEU A 30 -12.79 -8.73 -5.37
CA LEU A 30 -11.88 -9.84 -5.17
C LEU A 30 -10.45 -9.40 -5.49
N ASN A 31 -9.56 -9.38 -4.48
CA ASN A 31 -8.14 -9.16 -4.69
C ASN A 31 -7.37 -10.47 -4.47
N GLY A 32 -6.26 -10.65 -5.17
CA GLY A 32 -5.44 -11.85 -5.02
C GLY A 32 -4.02 -11.68 -5.53
N ALA A 33 -3.14 -12.62 -5.19
CA ALA A 33 -1.78 -12.63 -5.69
C ALA A 33 -1.20 -14.05 -5.76
N LEU A 34 -0.39 -14.29 -6.79
CA LEU A 34 0.45 -15.47 -6.95
C LEU A 34 1.91 -15.00 -6.98
N LEU A 35 2.68 -15.37 -5.97
CA LEU A 35 4.03 -14.85 -5.74
C LEU A 35 5.04 -15.99 -5.56
N ALA A 36 6.18 -15.88 -6.21
CA ALA A 36 7.37 -16.68 -5.95
C ALA A 36 8.38 -15.86 -5.15
N THR A 37 8.75 -16.33 -3.97
CA THR A 37 9.70 -15.65 -3.08
C THR A 37 10.96 -16.47 -2.94
N LYS A 38 12.12 -15.88 -3.23
CA LYS A 38 13.44 -16.43 -2.89
C LYS A 38 14.05 -15.66 -1.73
N ARG A 39 14.59 -16.37 -0.74
CA ARG A 39 15.34 -15.76 0.37
C ARG A 39 16.74 -16.36 0.48
N TRP A 40 17.73 -15.51 0.71
CA TRP A 40 19.12 -15.92 0.97
C TRP A 40 19.84 -14.93 1.87
N GLY A 41 21.02 -15.34 2.38
CA GLY A 41 21.77 -14.57 3.37
C GLY A 41 21.30 -14.83 4.81
N ASN A 42 21.69 -13.94 5.72
CA ASN A 42 21.36 -14.04 7.15
C ASN A 42 20.61 -12.78 7.65
N PHE A 43 20.25 -12.73 8.93
CA PHE A 43 19.49 -11.60 9.48
C PHE A 43 20.19 -10.23 9.37
N LYS A 44 21.52 -10.18 9.27
CA LYS A 44 22.29 -8.93 9.14
C LYS A 44 22.54 -8.51 7.69
N LYS A 45 22.56 -9.48 6.77
CA LYS A 45 22.82 -9.30 5.33
C LYS A 45 21.93 -10.23 4.51
N GLY A 46 20.62 -10.03 4.64
CA GLY A 46 19.60 -10.86 4.02
C GLY A 46 19.08 -10.23 2.73
N SER A 47 18.79 -11.07 1.76
CA SER A 47 18.18 -10.66 0.49
C SER A 47 16.89 -11.44 0.25
N VAL A 48 15.90 -10.75 -0.28
CA VAL A 48 14.59 -11.30 -0.64
C VAL A 48 14.25 -10.84 -2.04
N MET A 49 13.98 -11.79 -2.92
CA MET A 49 13.42 -11.53 -4.25
C MET A 49 12.00 -12.06 -4.29
N ILE A 50 11.09 -11.27 -4.84
CA ILE A 50 9.70 -11.63 -5.06
C ILE A 50 9.37 -11.28 -6.50
N PHE A 51 8.77 -12.21 -7.22
CA PHE A 51 8.13 -11.91 -8.49
C PHE A 51 6.79 -12.64 -8.58
N GLY A 52 5.89 -12.12 -9.40
CA GLY A 52 4.59 -12.71 -9.62
C GLY A 52 3.59 -11.70 -10.16
N VAL A 53 2.32 -12.01 -9.97
CA VAL A 53 1.20 -11.17 -10.39
C VAL A 53 0.20 -11.02 -9.27
N ALA A 54 -0.46 -9.90 -9.22
CA ALA A 54 -1.61 -9.68 -8.35
C ALA A 54 -2.81 -9.22 -9.18
N TYR A 55 -4.00 -9.66 -8.81
CA TYR A 55 -5.25 -9.05 -9.27
C TYR A 55 -5.69 -8.08 -8.18
N ALA A 56 -5.65 -6.78 -8.46
CA ALA A 56 -5.89 -5.73 -7.48
C ALA A 56 -6.38 -4.43 -8.13
N THR A 57 -6.82 -3.48 -7.31
CA THR A 57 -7.30 -2.15 -7.75
C THR A 57 -6.21 -1.07 -7.78
N LEU A 58 -4.94 -1.46 -7.71
CA LEU A 58 -3.82 -0.54 -7.57
C LEU A 58 -3.74 0.51 -8.69
N SER A 59 -4.14 0.13 -9.90
CA SER A 59 -4.15 1.01 -11.08
C SER A 59 -5.42 1.87 -11.20
N GLY A 60 -6.20 1.97 -10.12
CA GLY A 60 -7.49 2.67 -10.08
C GLY A 60 -8.66 1.83 -10.56
N LYS A 61 -8.44 0.61 -11.07
CA LYS A 61 -9.47 -0.34 -11.48
C LYS A 61 -9.00 -1.78 -11.23
N PRO A 62 -9.90 -2.75 -11.01
CA PRO A 62 -9.53 -4.15 -10.88
C PRO A 62 -8.79 -4.65 -12.13
N GLY A 63 -7.60 -5.21 -11.93
CA GLY A 63 -6.81 -5.73 -13.04
C GLY A 63 -5.58 -6.49 -12.56
N VAL A 64 -4.96 -7.21 -13.51
CA VAL A 64 -3.70 -7.91 -13.26
C VAL A 64 -2.56 -6.88 -13.29
N ILE A 65 -1.79 -6.86 -12.21
CA ILE A 65 -0.60 -6.03 -12.04
C ILE A 65 0.63 -6.91 -11.86
N PRO A 66 1.78 -6.56 -12.47
CA PRO A 66 3.02 -7.23 -12.15
C PRO A 66 3.39 -6.95 -10.70
N PHE A 67 4.07 -7.89 -10.06
CA PHE A 67 4.67 -7.70 -8.75
C PHE A 67 6.12 -8.13 -8.83
N ILE A 68 7.06 -7.20 -8.70
CA ILE A 68 8.49 -7.48 -8.76
C ILE A 68 9.14 -6.70 -7.63
N SER A 69 9.91 -7.36 -6.78
CA SER A 69 10.59 -6.72 -5.66
C SER A 69 11.89 -7.42 -5.34
N PHE A 70 12.97 -6.66 -5.28
CA PHE A 70 14.25 -7.10 -4.73
C PHE A 70 14.57 -6.25 -3.51
N ARG A 71 14.68 -6.88 -2.35
CA ARG A 71 15.01 -6.24 -1.07
C ARG A 71 16.34 -6.77 -0.55
N GLN A 72 17.19 -5.86 -0.08
CA GLN A 72 18.47 -6.21 0.53
C GLN A 72 18.71 -5.42 1.82
N ILE A 73 19.19 -6.12 2.84
CA ILE A 73 19.78 -5.53 4.05
C ILE A 73 21.29 -5.47 3.81
N LEU A 74 21.85 -4.26 3.75
CA LEU A 74 23.29 -4.07 3.54
C LEU A 74 24.05 -4.17 4.87
N ASN A 75 23.50 -3.55 5.91
CA ASN A 75 23.99 -3.57 7.28
C ASN A 75 22.90 -3.08 8.26
N GLU A 76 23.26 -2.85 9.51
CA GLU A 76 22.33 -2.41 10.56
C GLU A 76 21.71 -1.01 10.30
N ARG A 77 22.36 -0.19 9.46
CA ARG A 77 21.89 1.15 9.11
C ARG A 77 21.14 1.19 7.79
N PHE A 78 21.57 0.42 6.79
CA PHE A 78 21.08 0.56 5.43
C PHE A 78 20.34 -0.68 4.93
N SER A 79 19.16 -0.47 4.37
CA SER A 79 18.44 -1.47 3.59
C SER A 79 17.64 -0.79 2.48
N TYR A 80 17.39 -1.50 1.40
CA TYR A 80 16.61 -0.97 0.29
C TYR A 80 15.71 -2.05 -0.31
N GLY A 81 14.70 -1.61 -1.04
CA GLY A 81 13.87 -2.43 -1.90
C GLY A 81 13.68 -1.73 -3.23
N ILE A 82 13.90 -2.41 -4.34
CA ILE A 82 13.65 -1.87 -5.68
C ILE A 82 12.63 -2.76 -6.36
N GLY A 83 11.69 -2.14 -7.08
CA GLY A 83 10.70 -2.83 -7.89
C GLY A 83 9.36 -2.11 -7.91
N PHE A 84 8.33 -2.88 -8.27
CA PHE A 84 6.97 -2.42 -8.47
C PHE A 84 6.01 -3.29 -7.64
N PRO A 85 5.09 -2.67 -6.86
CA PRO A 85 4.64 -1.27 -6.98
C PRO A 85 5.36 -0.25 -6.09
N SER A 86 6.41 -0.65 -5.37
CA SER A 86 7.13 0.24 -4.46
C SER A 86 8.64 0.01 -4.48
N THR A 87 9.37 1.11 -4.50
CA THR A 87 10.81 1.20 -4.32
C THR A 87 11.10 2.08 -3.10
N PHE A 88 12.03 1.68 -2.25
CA PHE A 88 12.39 2.43 -1.05
C PHE A 88 13.84 2.23 -0.63
N PHE A 89 14.34 3.19 0.14
CA PHE A 89 15.61 3.14 0.83
C PHE A 89 15.39 3.52 2.29
N ASN A 90 15.88 2.70 3.23
CA ASN A 90 15.84 2.96 4.66
C ASN A 90 17.24 3.25 5.19
N TYR A 91 17.33 4.26 6.04
CA TYR A 91 18.52 4.62 6.78
C TYR A 91 18.20 4.75 8.28
N ASN A 92 18.75 3.87 9.11
CA ASN A 92 18.69 3.99 10.56
C ASN A 92 19.87 4.84 11.04
N LEU A 93 19.58 6.06 11.51
CA LEU A 93 20.56 6.90 12.20
C LEU A 93 21.05 6.21 13.48
N ASN A 94 20.10 5.68 14.25
CA ASN A 94 20.33 4.92 15.47
C ASN A 94 19.11 4.03 15.78
N LYS A 95 19.05 3.44 16.99
CA LYS A 95 17.96 2.53 17.39
C LYS A 95 16.57 3.20 17.48
N LYS A 96 16.53 4.53 17.63
CA LYS A 96 15.32 5.34 17.80
C LYS A 96 14.94 6.14 16.56
N ASN A 97 15.91 6.57 15.75
CA ASN A 97 15.73 7.48 14.63
C ASN A 97 16.01 6.79 13.30
N SER A 98 15.10 6.91 12.33
CA SER A 98 15.28 6.38 10.99
C SER A 98 14.62 7.24 9.93
N PHE A 99 15.22 7.28 8.75
CA PHE A 99 14.65 7.85 7.54
C PHE A 99 14.27 6.76 6.54
N ARG A 100 13.23 7.03 5.75
CA ARG A 100 12.88 6.26 4.57
C ARG A 100 12.59 7.21 3.41
N ILE A 101 13.19 6.94 2.26
CA ILE A 101 12.76 7.53 0.99
C ILE A 101 12.00 6.44 0.25
N GLU A 102 10.83 6.76 -0.28
CA GLU A 102 9.96 5.80 -0.97
C GLU A 102 9.34 6.44 -2.21
N ALA A 103 9.26 5.64 -3.28
CA ALA A 103 8.40 5.87 -4.42
C ALA A 103 7.43 4.69 -4.51
N ARG A 104 6.13 4.95 -4.58
CA ARG A 104 5.10 3.91 -4.67
C ARG A 104 3.92 4.32 -5.51
N GLN A 105 3.30 3.35 -6.18
CA GLN A 105 1.95 3.51 -6.68
C GLN A 105 0.94 3.24 -5.55
N GLN A 106 -0.15 3.96 -5.56
CA GLN A 106 -1.35 3.60 -4.80
C GLN A 106 -2.59 3.88 -5.65
N GLY A 107 -3.68 3.21 -5.31
CA GLY A 107 -4.95 3.42 -5.96
C GLY A 107 -6.05 2.65 -5.27
N PHE A 108 -7.28 3.09 -5.51
CA PHE A 108 -8.48 2.40 -5.08
C PHE A 108 -9.55 2.49 -6.17
N TYR A 109 -10.52 1.62 -6.06
CA TYR A 109 -11.71 1.60 -6.88
C TYR A 109 -12.87 1.30 -5.95
N SER A 110 -13.97 2.04 -6.08
CA SER A 110 -15.14 1.87 -5.21
C SER A 110 -16.41 2.10 -6.00
N ASN A 111 -17.49 1.44 -5.61
CA ASN A 111 -18.79 1.79 -6.14
C ASN A 111 -19.42 2.93 -5.34
N LEU A 112 -20.30 3.63 -6.05
CA LEU A 112 -21.22 4.62 -5.55
C LEU A 112 -22.62 4.02 -5.62
N SER A 113 -23.23 3.87 -4.44
CA SER A 113 -24.62 3.43 -4.29
C SER A 113 -25.50 4.58 -3.82
N GLY A 114 -26.82 4.44 -3.99
CA GLY A 114 -27.84 5.38 -3.51
C GLY A 114 -28.40 6.30 -4.61
N SER A 115 -29.55 6.93 -4.33
CA SER A 115 -30.36 7.67 -5.30
C SER A 115 -29.85 9.08 -5.67
N ASN A 116 -28.72 9.51 -5.11
CA ASN A 116 -28.20 10.87 -5.24
C ASN A 116 -26.77 10.88 -5.80
N SER A 117 -26.44 9.92 -6.66
CA SER A 117 -25.17 9.96 -7.36
C SER A 117 -25.15 11.14 -8.34
N PRO A 118 -24.00 11.80 -8.50
CA PRO A 118 -23.86 12.88 -9.48
C PRO A 118 -24.22 12.42 -10.90
N ILE A 119 -24.88 13.29 -11.68
CA ILE A 119 -25.22 13.03 -13.08
C ILE A 119 -24.38 13.94 -13.97
N PHE A 120 -23.76 13.37 -15.00
CA PHE A 120 -22.98 14.09 -16.02
C PHE A 120 -23.47 13.67 -17.40
N ASN A 121 -23.82 14.63 -18.26
CA ASN A 121 -24.32 14.38 -19.61
C ASN A 121 -25.50 13.37 -19.70
N GLY A 122 -26.32 13.28 -18.65
CA GLY A 122 -27.45 12.35 -18.58
C GLY A 122 -27.13 10.96 -18.03
N GLU A 123 -25.86 10.70 -17.67
CA GLU A 123 -25.41 9.43 -17.10
C GLU A 123 -25.05 9.58 -15.61
N GLU A 124 -25.41 8.57 -14.82
CA GLU A 124 -25.20 8.55 -13.38
C GLU A 124 -23.81 8.00 -13.03
N ALA A 125 -23.07 8.72 -12.18
CA ALA A 125 -21.81 8.25 -11.64
C ALA A 125 -22.00 7.09 -10.67
N GLN A 126 -21.61 5.90 -11.07
CA GLN A 126 -21.77 4.69 -10.27
C GLN A 126 -20.47 4.20 -9.65
N LYS A 127 -19.31 4.68 -10.09
CA LYS A 127 -18.02 4.21 -9.57
C LYS A 127 -17.01 5.34 -9.46
N ILE A 128 -16.07 5.17 -8.54
CA ILE A 128 -14.92 6.05 -8.33
C ILE A 128 -13.67 5.26 -8.63
N GLN A 129 -12.79 5.83 -9.45
CA GLN A 129 -11.41 5.41 -9.57
C GLN A 129 -10.46 6.45 -9.00
N PHE A 130 -9.44 5.98 -8.30
CA PHE A 130 -8.32 6.82 -7.89
C PHE A 130 -7.01 6.06 -8.11
N ARG A 131 -6.03 6.71 -8.69
CA ARG A 131 -4.64 6.25 -8.69
C ARG A 131 -3.68 7.41 -8.67
N ASN A 132 -2.53 7.20 -8.06
CA ASN A 132 -1.38 8.09 -8.22
C ASN A 132 -0.07 7.39 -7.89
N PHE A 133 1.02 8.09 -8.18
CA PHE A 133 2.32 7.79 -7.63
C PHE A 133 2.67 8.80 -6.54
N LEU A 134 3.28 8.30 -5.47
CA LEU A 134 3.81 9.09 -4.38
C LEU A 134 5.32 8.92 -4.33
N ALA A 135 6.04 10.03 -4.21
CA ALA A 135 7.44 10.04 -3.80
C ALA A 135 7.57 10.83 -2.50
N ASN A 136 8.12 10.22 -1.44
CA ASN A 136 8.18 10.83 -0.13
C ASN A 136 9.42 10.47 0.67
N ILE A 137 9.79 11.39 1.57
CA ILE A 137 10.70 11.13 2.68
C ILE A 137 9.90 11.00 3.98
N SER A 138 10.26 10.03 4.79
CA SER A 138 9.61 9.70 6.06
C SER A 138 10.66 9.70 7.16
N TYR A 139 10.47 10.49 8.21
CA TYR A 139 11.24 10.41 9.44
C TYR A 139 10.44 9.65 10.49
N SER A 140 11.06 8.68 11.17
CA SER A 140 10.44 7.94 12.27
C SER A 140 11.27 8.03 13.55
N TYR A 141 10.60 8.33 14.66
CA TYR A 141 11.18 8.48 15.99
C TYR A 141 10.49 7.58 17.03
N LYS A 142 11.26 6.71 17.68
CA LYS A 142 10.79 5.92 18.83
C LYS A 142 10.99 6.71 20.13
N PHE A 143 9.96 7.43 20.55
CA PHE A 143 10.00 8.32 21.71
C PHE A 143 9.77 7.60 23.05
N ALA A 144 9.04 6.48 23.04
CA ALA A 144 8.81 5.65 24.23
C ALA A 144 8.79 4.15 23.88
N LYS A 145 8.82 3.30 24.91
CA LYS A 145 8.77 1.83 24.70
C LYS A 145 7.46 1.45 23.99
N GLY A 146 7.61 0.84 22.82
CA GLY A 146 6.49 0.47 21.95
C GLY A 146 5.96 1.61 21.07
N TRP A 147 6.24 2.87 21.38
CA TRP A 147 5.70 4.01 20.65
C TRP A 147 6.63 4.51 19.55
N ARG A 148 6.05 4.90 18.43
CA ARG A 148 6.73 5.52 17.29
C ARG A 148 5.90 6.66 16.73
N ALA A 149 6.53 7.82 16.54
CA ALA A 149 5.99 8.90 15.73
C ALA A 149 6.63 8.87 14.34
N THR A 150 5.88 9.22 13.31
CA THR A 150 6.35 9.33 11.93
C THR A 150 5.86 10.63 11.33
N ALA A 151 6.75 11.34 10.62
CA ALA A 151 6.40 12.50 9.80
C ALA A 151 6.83 12.21 8.36
N ASN A 152 5.94 12.47 7.40
CA ASN A 152 6.18 12.25 5.98
C ASN A 152 5.99 13.56 5.24
N ALA A 153 6.90 13.87 4.34
CA ALA A 153 6.77 14.94 3.36
C ALA A 153 7.01 14.34 1.97
N GLY A 154 6.20 14.72 0.99
CA GLY A 154 6.33 14.13 -0.33
C GLY A 154 5.56 14.88 -1.40
N TYR A 155 5.51 14.25 -2.56
CA TYR A 155 4.87 14.76 -3.75
C TYR A 155 4.03 13.66 -4.39
N SER A 156 2.84 14.03 -4.82
CA SER A 156 1.93 13.16 -5.58
C SER A 156 1.96 13.55 -7.04
N PHE A 157 2.08 12.57 -7.92
CA PHE A 157 2.18 12.80 -9.35
C PHE A 157 1.47 11.72 -10.16
N SER A 158 1.13 12.03 -11.41
CA SER A 158 0.31 11.16 -12.27
C SER A 158 -0.98 10.77 -11.56
N ASN A 159 -1.67 11.78 -11.02
CA ASN A 159 -2.91 11.57 -10.31
C ASN A 159 -4.05 11.37 -11.31
N THR A 160 -4.91 10.41 -11.03
CA THR A 160 -6.18 10.23 -11.71
C THR A 160 -7.23 10.10 -10.62
N TYR A 161 -8.29 10.89 -10.74
CA TYR A 161 -9.47 10.76 -9.93
C TYR A 161 -10.66 11.00 -10.84
N SER A 162 -11.45 9.96 -11.09
CA SER A 162 -12.55 10.07 -12.04
C SER A 162 -13.80 9.38 -11.51
N LEU A 163 -14.94 9.90 -11.95
CA LEU A 163 -16.24 9.26 -11.83
C LEU A 163 -16.50 8.46 -13.10
N LEU A 164 -17.01 7.24 -12.91
CA LEU A 164 -17.32 6.32 -13.99
C LEU A 164 -18.79 5.92 -13.93
N ASP A 165 -19.33 5.56 -15.08
CA ASP A 165 -20.69 5.04 -15.25
C ASP A 165 -20.79 3.52 -14.93
N VAL A 166 -21.88 2.89 -15.37
CA VAL A 166 -22.10 1.45 -15.23
C VAL A 166 -21.09 0.62 -16.05
N ASP A 167 -20.74 1.08 -17.25
CA ASP A 167 -19.87 0.39 -18.21
C ASP A 167 -18.37 0.66 -17.98
N LYS A 168 -18.05 1.50 -16.98
CA LYS A 168 -16.71 1.96 -16.56
C LYS A 168 -16.08 2.97 -17.53
N ASP A 169 -16.91 3.64 -18.31
CA ASP A 169 -16.55 4.80 -19.10
C ASP A 169 -16.44 6.04 -18.20
N GLU A 170 -15.52 6.92 -18.54
CA GLU A 170 -15.22 8.11 -17.74
C GLU A 170 -16.28 9.19 -17.98
N LEU A 171 -16.99 9.55 -16.92
CA LEU A 171 -17.98 10.62 -16.92
C LEU A 171 -17.38 11.98 -16.58
N TYR A 172 -16.43 11.98 -15.64
CA TYR A 172 -15.82 13.20 -15.13
C TYR A 172 -14.42 12.92 -14.57
N ASP A 173 -13.41 13.61 -15.09
CA ASP A 173 -12.07 13.68 -14.49
C ASP A 173 -11.99 14.95 -13.63
N PHE A 174 -11.53 14.78 -12.38
CA PHE A 174 -11.32 15.90 -11.45
C PHE A 174 -10.04 16.70 -11.74
N ASP A 175 -9.26 16.34 -12.76
CA ASP A 175 -8.04 17.01 -13.21
C ASP A 175 -7.09 17.34 -12.04
N ILE A 176 -6.69 16.29 -11.32
CA ILE A 176 -5.88 16.46 -10.11
C ILE A 176 -4.43 16.76 -10.46
N ASP A 177 -4.06 18.03 -10.30
CA ASP A 177 -2.68 18.47 -10.37
C ASP A 177 -1.73 17.72 -9.42
N ASN A 178 -0.49 17.61 -9.88
CA ASN A 178 0.63 17.15 -9.08
C ASN A 178 0.85 18.10 -7.88
N ARG A 179 0.83 17.55 -6.67
CA ARG A 179 0.80 18.37 -5.44
C ARG A 179 1.67 17.82 -4.32
N PRO A 180 2.32 18.69 -3.52
CA PRO A 180 3.01 18.25 -2.32
C PRO A 180 2.01 17.78 -1.25
N PHE A 181 2.47 16.92 -0.36
CA PHE A 181 1.70 16.49 0.81
C PHE A 181 2.59 16.37 2.05
N PHE A 182 1.97 16.51 3.22
CA PHE A 182 2.58 16.27 4.51
C PHE A 182 1.64 15.43 5.38
N SER A 183 2.19 14.52 6.17
CA SER A 183 1.40 13.74 7.13
C SER A 183 2.20 13.39 8.38
N ILE A 184 1.52 13.30 9.51
CA ILE A 184 2.07 12.80 10.78
C ILE A 184 1.28 11.61 11.25
N GLY A 185 1.93 10.69 11.96
CA GLY A 185 1.28 9.50 12.50
C GLY A 185 1.96 9.01 13.77
N VAL A 186 1.20 8.31 14.60
CA VAL A 186 1.69 7.66 15.82
C VAL A 186 1.23 6.21 15.81
N ALA A 187 2.13 5.29 16.17
CA ALA A 187 1.87 3.87 16.23
C ALA A 187 2.42 3.26 17.52
N TYR A 188 1.71 2.25 18.04
CA TYR A 188 2.14 1.44 19.18
C TYR A 188 2.39 -0.02 18.74
N ASP A 189 3.55 -0.55 19.09
CA ASP A 189 3.96 -1.93 18.82
C ASP A 189 3.44 -2.87 19.92
N LEU A 190 2.37 -3.60 19.60
CA LEU A 190 1.72 -4.55 20.50
C LEU A 190 2.63 -5.72 20.95
N SER A 191 3.71 -6.00 20.23
CA SER A 191 4.64 -7.08 20.62
C SER A 191 5.33 -6.79 21.98
N GLU A 192 5.41 -5.53 22.38
CA GLU A 192 5.94 -5.12 23.68
C GLU A 192 5.07 -5.57 24.86
N LEU A 193 3.75 -5.73 24.67
CA LEU A 193 2.84 -6.26 25.68
C LEU A 193 3.06 -7.76 25.90
N ILE A 194 3.31 -8.51 24.83
CA ILE A 194 3.55 -9.96 24.87
C ILE A 194 4.87 -10.27 25.58
N LYS A 195 5.93 -9.50 25.31
CA LYS A 195 7.22 -9.64 25.99
C LYS A 195 7.12 -9.37 27.49
N LYS A 196 6.32 -8.36 27.89
CA LYS A 196 6.09 -8.02 29.31
C LYS A 196 5.42 -9.17 30.08
N ARG A 197 4.47 -9.89 29.46
CA ARG A 197 3.83 -11.07 30.07
C ARG A 197 4.81 -12.24 30.25
N ARG A 198 5.64 -12.55 29.24
CA ARG A 198 6.63 -13.63 29.33
C ARG A 198 7.74 -13.37 30.35
N SER A 199 8.09 -12.10 30.57
CA SER A 199 9.07 -11.69 31.59
C SER A 199 8.54 -11.73 33.02
N LYS A 200 7.22 -11.73 33.23
CA LYS A 200 6.60 -11.82 34.57
C LYS A 200 6.34 -13.25 35.04
N ASN A 201 6.42 -14.23 34.13
CA ASN A 201 6.19 -15.65 34.41
C ASN A 201 7.50 -16.47 34.45
N LYS A 202 8.65 -15.79 34.60
CA LYS A 202 9.96 -16.36 34.91
C LYS A 202 10.45 -15.70 36.18
#